data_AF-A0A9D2SGH1-F1
#
_entry.id   AF-A0A9D2SGH1-F1
#
_cell.length_a   1.000
_cell.length_b   1.000
_cell.length_c   1.000
_cell.angle_alpha   90.00
_cell.angle_beta   90.00
_cell.angle_gamma   90.00
#
_symmetry.space_group_name_H-M   'P 1'
#
loop_
_entity.id
_entity.type
_entity.pdbx_description
1 polymer ?
#
loop_
_entity_poly.entity_id
_entity_poly.type
_entity_poly.pdbx_seq_one_letter_code
_entity_poly.pdbx_strand_id
1 'polypeptide(L)'
;MTFPEYFQQVKDRFQGADVSQVSDPTRIQINITGQAAGTFYVEIKGGKLAMEPYEYRDRDVELTISDENFWKIVERKLDPVAAFTFGKLKAQGDLGKALELKKLLP
;
A
#
# COMPACT_ATOMS: atom_id res chain seq x y z
N MET A 1 15.02 4.10 -10.61
CA MET A 1 14.02 5.19 -10.60
C MET A 1 14.06 5.88 -9.25
N THR A 2 13.72 7.15 -9.18
CA THR A 2 13.63 7.89 -7.91
C THR A 2 12.30 7.58 -7.20
N PHE A 3 12.23 7.84 -5.89
CA PHE A 3 10.99 7.67 -5.14
C PHE A 3 9.83 8.54 -5.66
N PRO A 4 10.01 9.82 -6.03
CA PRO A 4 8.92 10.62 -6.62
C PRO A 4 8.36 10.03 -7.91
N GLU A 5 9.21 9.54 -8.82
CA GLU A 5 8.77 8.88 -10.05
C GLU A 5 8.02 7.58 -9.75
N TYR A 6 8.55 6.78 -8.81
CA TYR A 6 7.90 5.56 -8.35
C TYR A 6 6.52 5.85 -7.77
N PHE A 7 6.42 6.83 -6.87
CA PHE A 7 5.18 7.20 -6.22
C PHE A 7 4.13 7.69 -7.23
N GLN A 8 4.54 8.46 -8.24
CA GLN A 8 3.63 8.89 -9.31
C GLN A 8 3.07 7.69 -10.08
N GLN A 9 3.89 6.69 -10.42
CA GLN A 9 3.42 5.46 -11.08
C GLN A 9 2.42 4.69 -10.21
N VAL A 10 2.67 4.62 -8.89
CA VAL A 10 1.70 4.00 -7.97
C VAL A 10 0.40 4.79 -7.97
N LYS A 11 0.44 6.12 -7.87
CA LYS A 11 -0.75 6.98 -7.86
C LYS A 11 -1.58 6.82 -9.13
N ASP A 12 -0.92 6.81 -10.30
CA ASP A 12 -1.58 6.60 -11.59
C ASP A 12 -2.23 5.21 -11.67
N ARG A 13 -1.58 4.18 -11.12
CA ARG A 13 -2.09 2.80 -11.15
C ARG A 13 -3.37 2.60 -10.35
N PHE A 14 -3.50 3.32 -9.23
CA PHE A 14 -4.65 3.26 -8.32
C PHE A 14 -5.66 4.41 -8.57
N GLN A 15 -5.41 5.25 -9.57
CA GLN A 15 -6.34 6.30 -9.96
C GLN A 15 -7.67 5.68 -10.40
N GLY A 16 -8.76 6.07 -9.73
CA GLY A 16 -10.09 5.53 -10.01
C GLY A 16 -10.32 4.11 -9.49
N ALA A 17 -9.46 3.59 -8.60
CA ALA A 17 -9.70 2.32 -7.93
C ALA A 17 -11.06 2.33 -7.19
N ASP A 18 -11.79 1.21 -7.28
CA ASP A 18 -13.03 1.03 -6.53
C ASP A 18 -12.72 0.77 -5.06
N VAL A 19 -13.08 1.73 -4.21
CA VAL A 19 -12.90 1.65 -2.76
C VAL A 19 -14.17 1.22 -2.02
N SER A 20 -15.26 0.89 -2.73
CA SER A 20 -16.56 0.56 -2.12
C SER A 20 -16.51 -0.67 -1.20
N GLN A 21 -15.56 -1.59 -1.46
CA GLN A 21 -15.38 -2.81 -0.68
C GLN A 21 -14.41 -2.65 0.49
N VAL A 22 -13.77 -1.48 0.60
CA VAL A 22 -12.77 -1.17 1.62
C VAL A 22 -13.45 -0.51 2.81
N SER A 23 -13.06 -0.94 4.00
CA SER A 23 -13.57 -0.38 5.25
C SER A 23 -13.26 1.13 5.34
N ASP A 24 -14.21 1.93 5.82
CA ASP A 24 -14.08 3.39 5.99
C ASP A 24 -14.15 3.77 7.47
N PRO A 25 -13.14 4.46 8.05
CA PRO A 25 -11.88 4.86 7.40
C PRO A 25 -10.89 3.69 7.36
N THR A 26 -9.94 3.72 6.42
CA THR A 26 -8.74 2.86 6.42
C THR A 26 -7.51 3.69 6.10
N ARG A 27 -6.46 3.55 6.92
CA ARG A 27 -5.26 4.39 6.90
C ARG A 27 -4.00 3.53 6.93
N ILE A 28 -3.25 3.55 5.84
CA ILE A 28 -2.12 2.64 5.63
C ILE A 28 -0.88 3.46 5.30
N GLN A 29 0.19 3.26 6.07
CA GLN A 29 1.52 3.70 5.67
C GLN A 29 2.24 2.58 4.92
N ILE A 30 2.91 2.90 3.82
CA ILE A 30 3.69 1.96 3.03
C ILE A 30 5.13 2.47 2.94
N ASN A 31 6.04 1.73 3.55
CA ASN A 31 7.47 1.93 3.49
C ASN A 31 8.04 1.06 2.37
N ILE A 32 8.50 1.69 1.30
CA ILE A 32 9.17 1.03 0.19
C ILE A 32 10.66 0.96 0.46
N THR A 33 11.24 -0.21 0.28
CA THR A 33 12.69 -0.47 0.35
C THR A 33 13.24 -0.79 -1.05
N GLY A 34 14.56 -0.78 -1.23
CA GLY A 34 15.19 -1.05 -2.52
C GLY A 34 15.68 0.22 -3.21
N GLN A 35 15.63 0.26 -4.54
CA GLN A 35 16.17 1.38 -5.32
C GLN A 35 15.27 2.62 -5.25
N ALA A 36 13.95 2.40 -5.22
CA ALA A 36 12.96 3.46 -5.07
C ALA A 36 12.53 3.66 -3.61
N ALA A 37 13.46 3.58 -2.67
CA ALA A 37 13.15 3.64 -1.25
C ALA A 37 12.50 4.97 -0.85
N GLY A 38 11.45 4.89 -0.03
CA GLY A 38 10.71 6.03 0.48
C GLY A 38 9.37 5.59 1.07
N THR A 39 8.63 6.54 1.63
CA THR A 39 7.39 6.25 2.35
C THR A 39 6.25 7.07 1.81
N PHE A 40 5.10 6.44 1.65
CA PHE A 40 3.86 7.12 1.32
C PHE A 40 2.70 6.60 2.16
N TYR A 41 1.63 7.35 2.15
CA TYR A 41 0.42 7.09 2.90
C TYR A 41 -0.76 6.91 1.96
N VAL A 42 -1.68 6.03 2.34
CA VAL A 42 -2.95 5.73 1.67
C VAL A 42 -4.09 5.90 2.66
N GLU A 43 -5.06 6.76 2.33
CA GLU A 43 -6.30 6.92 3.10
C GLU A 43 -7.50 6.57 2.25
N ILE A 44 -8.41 5.79 2.82
CA ILE A 44 -9.79 5.66 2.36
C ILE A 44 -10.67 6.29 3.42
N LYS A 45 -11.33 7.39 3.07
CA LYS A 45 -12.24 8.09 3.97
C LYS A 45 -13.34 8.80 3.21
N GLY A 46 -14.59 8.63 3.65
CA GLY A 46 -15.77 9.17 2.95
C GLY A 46 -15.91 8.65 1.52
N GLY A 47 -15.57 7.37 1.29
CA GLY A 47 -15.59 6.75 -0.02
C GLY A 47 -14.58 7.30 -1.03
N LYS A 48 -13.53 8.00 -0.57
CA LYS A 48 -12.46 8.57 -1.42
C LYS A 48 -11.11 7.97 -1.08
N LEU A 49 -10.32 7.66 -2.10
CA LEU A 49 -8.92 7.31 -2.01
C LEU A 49 -8.04 8.56 -2.06
N ALA A 50 -7.15 8.74 -1.08
CA ALA A 50 -6.09 9.72 -1.10
C ALA A 50 -4.73 9.03 -0.94
N MET A 51 -3.73 9.49 -1.68
CA MET A 51 -2.37 8.96 -1.63
C MET A 51 -1.38 10.11 -1.64
N GLU A 52 -0.49 10.15 -0.65
CA GLU A 52 0.47 11.25 -0.45
C GLU A 52 1.86 10.76 -0.03
N PRO A 53 2.96 11.38 -0.53
CA PRO A 53 4.33 10.91 -0.34
C PRO A 53 4.96 11.41 0.96
N TYR A 54 4.29 11.24 2.10
CA TYR A 54 4.80 11.60 3.43
C TYR A 54 4.39 10.58 4.49
N GLU A 55 5.08 10.63 5.63
CA GLU A 55 4.73 9.82 6.80
C GLU A 55 3.49 10.37 7.52
N TYR A 56 2.57 9.47 7.87
CA TYR A 56 1.40 9.83 8.66
C TYR A 56 1.43 9.09 10.00
N ARG A 57 1.26 9.83 11.09
CA ARG A 57 1.36 9.28 12.46
C ARG A 57 0.09 8.56 12.91
N ASP A 58 -1.08 8.93 12.37
CA ASP A 58 -2.37 8.34 12.73
C ASP A 58 -2.77 7.26 11.70
N ARG A 59 -1.98 6.19 11.65
CA ARG A 59 -2.14 5.05 10.73
C ARG A 59 -2.72 3.84 11.46
N ASP A 60 -3.59 3.08 10.79
CA ASP A 60 -4.09 1.82 11.33
C ASP A 60 -3.02 0.72 11.22
N VAL A 61 -2.26 0.76 10.12
CA VAL A 61 -1.25 -0.24 9.81
C VAL A 61 -0.08 0.38 9.04
N GLU A 62 1.12 -0.14 9.33
CA GLU A 62 2.34 0.10 8.59
C GLU A 62 2.76 -1.15 7.82
N LEU A 63 3.02 -1.00 6.53
CA LEU A 63 3.56 -2.04 5.67
C LEU A 63 4.99 -1.69 5.28
N THR A 64 5.88 -2.68 5.29
CA THR A 64 7.24 -2.55 4.74
C THR A 64 7.49 -3.64 3.71
N ILE A 65 7.89 -3.23 2.50
CA ILE A 65 8.06 -4.13 1.35
C ILE A 65 9.10 -3.56 0.38
N SER A 66 9.76 -4.39 -0.42
CA SER A 66 10.60 -3.88 -1.52
C SER A 66 9.77 -3.38 -2.70
N ASP A 67 10.31 -2.42 -3.44
CA ASP A 67 9.76 -1.94 -4.72
C ASP A 67 9.40 -3.09 -5.67
N GLU A 68 10.28 -4.09 -5.83
CA GLU A 68 10.04 -5.26 -6.67
C GLU A 68 8.84 -6.11 -6.20
N ASN A 69 8.76 -6.41 -4.89
CA ASN A 69 7.68 -7.25 -4.37
C ASN A 69 6.35 -6.51 -4.34
N PHE A 70 6.37 -5.19 -4.14
CA PHE A 70 5.16 -4.36 -4.23
C PHE A 70 4.54 -4.47 -5.62
N TRP A 71 5.32 -4.27 -6.68
CA TRP A 71 4.79 -4.39 -8.05
C TRP A 71 4.34 -5.81 -8.37
N LYS A 72 5.02 -6.85 -7.89
CA LYS A 72 4.53 -8.23 -8.02
C LYS A 72 3.16 -8.44 -7.38
N ILE A 73 2.87 -7.79 -6.25
CA ILE A 73 1.54 -7.83 -5.60
C ILE A 73 0.51 -7.06 -6.45
N VAL A 74 0.84 -5.85 -6.89
CA VAL A 74 -0.04 -5.03 -7.74
C VAL A 74 -0.38 -5.72 -9.06
N GLU A 75 0.57 -6.46 -9.63
CA GLU A 75 0.39 -7.25 -10.85
C GLU A 75 -0.23 -8.64 -10.60
N ARG A 76 -0.60 -8.96 -9.36
CA ARG A 76 -1.15 -10.26 -8.92
C ARG A 76 -0.22 -11.46 -9.20
N LYS A 77 1.09 -11.22 -9.32
CA LYS A 77 2.16 -12.23 -9.46
C LYS A 77 2.69 -12.73 -8.13
N LEU A 78 2.39 -12.02 -7.04
CA LEU A 78 2.71 -12.41 -5.66
C LEU A 78 1.48 -12.20 -4.78
N ASP A 79 1.02 -13.25 -4.11
CA ASP A 79 -0.06 -13.09 -3.13
C ASP A 79 0.47 -12.37 -1.86
N PRO A 80 -0.21 -11.33 -1.38
CA PRO A 80 0.24 -10.55 -0.22
C PRO A 80 0.23 -11.33 1.10
N VAL A 81 -0.66 -12.33 1.26
CA VAL A 81 -0.65 -13.18 2.47
C VAL A 81 0.59 -14.08 2.45
N ALA A 82 0.89 -14.71 1.31
CA ALA A 82 2.12 -15.46 1.12
C ALA A 82 3.36 -14.58 1.30
N ALA A 83 3.36 -13.36 0.75
CA ALA A 83 4.46 -12.41 0.94
C ALA A 83 4.70 -12.11 2.42
N PHE A 84 3.64 -11.94 3.21
CA PHE A 84 3.74 -11.74 4.65
C PHE A 84 4.26 -12.99 5.37
N THR A 85 3.66 -14.15 5.11
CA THR A 85 4.05 -15.44 5.72
C THR A 85 5.53 -15.77 5.49
N PHE A 86 6.06 -15.47 4.30
CA PHE A 86 7.46 -15.72 3.95
C PHE A 86 8.39 -14.52 4.21
N GLY A 87 7.92 -13.47 4.87
CA GLY A 87 8.74 -12.33 5.31
C GLY A 87 9.14 -11.32 4.22
N LYS A 88 8.55 -11.40 3.04
CA LYS A 88 8.74 -10.43 1.93
C LYS A 88 7.93 -9.15 2.12
N LEU A 89 6.84 -9.23 2.87
CA LEU A 89 6.02 -8.12 3.34
C LEU A 89 6.04 -8.16 4.87
N LYS A 90 6.26 -7.02 5.51
CA LYS A 90 6.06 -6.86 6.95
C LYS A 90 4.84 -5.98 7.17
N ALA A 91 4.04 -6.31 8.18
CA ALA A 91 2.87 -5.53 8.59
C ALA A 91 2.92 -5.34 10.11
N GLN A 92 2.66 -4.11 10.58
CA GLN A 92 2.60 -3.75 11.99
C GLN A 92 1.36 -2.89 12.25
N GLY A 93 0.62 -3.15 13.32
CA GLY A 93 -0.65 -2.51 13.63
C GLY A 93 -1.84 -3.44 13.39
N ASP A 94 -2.94 -2.90 12.86
CA ASP A 94 -4.15 -3.67 12.57
C ASP A 94 -3.96 -4.53 11.29
N LEU A 95 -3.76 -5.83 11.48
CA LEU A 95 -3.61 -6.78 10.37
C LEU A 95 -4.91 -6.97 9.57
N GLY A 96 -6.08 -6.72 10.16
CA GLY A 96 -7.35 -6.70 9.44
C GLY A 96 -7.35 -5.58 8.40
N LYS A 97 -6.89 -4.39 8.79
CA LYS A 97 -6.68 -3.25 7.86
C LYS A 97 -5.60 -3.52 6.82
N ALA A 98 -4.57 -4.30 7.14
CA ALA A 98 -3.58 -4.75 6.16
C ALA A 98 -4.24 -5.57 5.02
N LEU A 99 -5.22 -6.42 5.36
CA LEU A 99 -5.90 -7.28 4.40
C LEU A 99 -6.87 -6.50 3.50
N GLU A 100 -7.40 -5.36 3.95
CA GLU A 100 -8.23 -4.48 3.12
C GLU A 100 -7.51 -4.01 1.86
N LEU A 101 -6.18 -3.91 1.91
CA LEU A 101 -5.34 -3.55 0.76
C LEU A 101 -5.51 -4.55 -0.42
N LYS A 102 -5.82 -5.82 -0.14
CA LYS A 102 -6.13 -6.81 -1.19
C LYS A 102 -7.34 -6.41 -2.01
N LYS A 103 -8.31 -5.71 -1.40
CA LYS A 103 -9.54 -5.28 -2.05
C LYS A 103 -9.33 -4.07 -2.95
N LEU A 104 -8.27 -3.30 -2.70
CA LEU A 104 -7.84 -2.17 -3.54
C LEU A 104 -7.05 -2.63 -4.78
N LEU A 105 -6.56 -3.87 -4.78
CA LEU A 105 -5.71 -4.35 -5.87
C LEU A 105 -6.53 -4.43 -7.17
N PRO A 106 -6.18 -3.63 -8.19
CA PRO A 106 -6.87 -3.62 -9.47
C PRO A 106 -6.86 -4.97 -10.18
#